data_AF-A0A947UL68-F1
#
_entry.id   AF-A0A947UL68-F1
#
_cell.length_a   1.000
_cell.length_b   1.000
_cell.length_c   1.000
_cell.angle_alpha   90.00
_cell.angle_beta   90.00
_cell.angle_gamma   90.00
#
_symmetry.space_group_name_H-M   'P 1'
#
loop_
_entity.id
_entity.type
_entity.pdbx_description
1 polymer ?
#
loop_
_entity_poly.entity_id
_entity_poly.type
_entity_poly.pdbx_seq_one_letter_code
_entity_poly.pdbx_strand_id
1 'polypeptide(L)'
;MAWFGNGELSSLKLAHEALRQREASLQQELEAAKWALVEQQNAAAAKNKECETLKSVVQSLSSFSATLAGSQGSLGNMANVLHEEKLQAVEAAEVAKLSGQATTEIATNLHQLAQDSAKSAHEVESLAIQADKIGSIVQLIHEIADQTNLLALNAAIEAARAGESGRGFAVVADEVRKLAERTSKATQDIDGLVNDIRHNSTNAKEAMELLSSSADDFSQRGGKSTEDMRRLMDMSQKMEQVIAASALSSFVEVAKVDHLVFKFRIYMALFDLENLSADGVALHTGCRLGKWYYEGEGKSLFSQLPGYREMEAPHVVVHNSGKAALQAKASGDIEAMLKHVQAMEQGSVGVIDNLERMANAVAVQ
;
A
#
# COMPACT_ATOMS: atom_id res chain seq x y z
N MET A 1 -53.33 -36.86 -111.14
CA MET A 1 -52.72 -36.20 -109.97
C MET A 1 -53.71 -36.24 -108.82
N ALA A 2 -53.21 -36.58 -107.62
CA ALA A 2 -53.84 -36.52 -106.29
C ALA A 2 -54.98 -37.52 -105.97
N TRP A 3 -54.78 -38.38 -104.95
CA TRP A 3 -55.60 -38.47 -103.72
C TRP A 3 -55.15 -39.66 -102.81
N PHE A 4 -53.88 -39.67 -102.39
CA PHE A 4 -53.37 -40.49 -101.27
C PHE A 4 -53.48 -39.76 -99.90
N GLY A 5 -54.34 -38.74 -99.76
CA GLY A 5 -54.16 -37.68 -98.75
C GLY A 5 -54.94 -37.76 -97.43
N ASN A 6 -55.90 -38.67 -97.22
CA ASN A 6 -56.82 -38.56 -96.06
C ASN A 6 -56.35 -39.23 -94.75
N GLY A 7 -55.61 -40.35 -94.83
CA GLY A 7 -55.07 -41.03 -93.63
C GLY A 7 -53.85 -40.31 -93.04
N GLU A 8 -52.97 -39.80 -93.92
CA GLU A 8 -51.84 -38.96 -93.52
C GLU A 8 -52.33 -37.65 -92.91
N LEU A 9 -53.35 -36.99 -93.47
CA LEU A 9 -53.90 -35.74 -92.93
C LEU A 9 -54.52 -35.89 -91.53
N SER A 10 -55.17 -37.02 -91.21
CA SER A 10 -55.73 -37.23 -89.86
C SER A 10 -54.62 -37.50 -88.83
N SER A 11 -53.61 -38.28 -89.20
CA SER A 11 -52.43 -38.53 -88.36
C SER A 11 -51.62 -37.25 -88.11
N LEU A 12 -51.51 -36.38 -89.13
CA LEU A 12 -50.84 -35.08 -89.03
C LEU A 12 -51.63 -34.12 -88.12
N LYS A 13 -52.96 -34.13 -88.17
CA LYS A 13 -53.83 -33.34 -87.27
C LYS A 13 -53.69 -33.80 -85.81
N LEU A 14 -53.70 -35.10 -85.56
CA LEU A 14 -53.50 -35.65 -84.21
C LEU A 14 -52.10 -35.32 -83.65
N ALA A 15 -51.06 -35.42 -84.48
CA ALA A 15 -49.71 -35.02 -84.11
C ALA A 15 -49.60 -33.51 -83.85
N HIS A 16 -50.30 -32.67 -84.64
CA HIS A 16 -50.33 -31.23 -84.43
C HIS A 16 -51.05 -30.84 -83.12
N GLU A 17 -52.16 -31.50 -82.81
CA GLU A 17 -52.88 -31.30 -81.54
C GLU A 17 -52.03 -31.72 -80.33
N ALA A 18 -51.34 -32.87 -80.42
CA ALA A 18 -50.42 -33.34 -79.40
C ALA A 18 -49.22 -32.40 -79.22
N LEU A 19 -48.66 -31.85 -80.31
CA LEU A 19 -47.61 -30.84 -80.25
C LEU A 19 -48.10 -29.53 -79.61
N ARG A 20 -49.33 -29.08 -79.91
CA ARG A 20 -49.93 -27.90 -79.26
C ARG A 20 -50.15 -28.11 -77.76
N GLN A 21 -50.62 -29.28 -77.36
CA GLN A 21 -50.76 -29.62 -75.94
C GLN A 21 -49.39 -29.67 -75.23
N ARG A 22 -48.38 -30.23 -75.90
CA ARG A 22 -47.00 -30.24 -75.39
C ARG A 22 -46.44 -28.82 -75.27
N GLU A 23 -46.67 -27.97 -76.26
CA GLU A 23 -46.24 -26.57 -76.26
C GLU A 23 -46.91 -25.78 -75.12
N ALA A 24 -48.22 -25.96 -74.90
CA ALA A 24 -48.94 -25.35 -73.79
C ALA A 24 -48.44 -25.84 -72.42
N SER A 25 -48.17 -27.14 -72.27
CA SER A 25 -47.57 -27.72 -71.06
C SER A 25 -46.18 -27.13 -70.80
N LEU A 26 -45.33 -27.05 -71.82
CA LEU A 26 -43.99 -26.48 -71.70
C LEU A 26 -44.04 -24.97 -71.40
N GLN A 27 -45.00 -24.23 -71.94
CA GLN A 27 -45.21 -22.82 -71.59
C GLN A 27 -45.61 -22.67 -70.13
N GLN A 28 -46.50 -23.53 -69.62
CA GLN A 28 -46.90 -23.51 -68.21
C GLN A 28 -45.73 -23.87 -67.28
N GLU A 29 -44.95 -24.91 -67.62
CA GLU A 29 -43.74 -25.29 -66.89
C GLU A 29 -42.69 -24.17 -66.91
N LEU A 30 -42.51 -23.49 -68.05
CA LEU A 30 -41.59 -22.37 -68.19
C LEU A 30 -42.01 -21.18 -67.32
N GLU A 31 -43.29 -20.81 -67.29
CA GLU A 31 -43.78 -19.73 -66.44
C GLU A 31 -43.66 -20.08 -64.94
N ALA A 32 -43.94 -21.34 -64.55
CA ALA A 32 -43.72 -21.82 -63.19
C ALA A 32 -42.22 -21.76 -62.80
N ALA A 33 -41.33 -22.18 -63.70
CA ALA A 33 -39.89 -22.12 -63.47
C ALA A 33 -39.37 -20.68 -63.36
N LYS A 34 -39.87 -19.75 -64.18
CA LYS A 34 -39.54 -18.32 -64.07
C LYS A 34 -39.99 -17.74 -62.73
N TRP A 35 -41.19 -18.08 -62.27
CA TRP A 35 -41.69 -17.61 -60.98
C TRP A 35 -40.84 -18.13 -59.81
N ALA A 36 -40.52 -19.44 -59.82
CA ALA A 36 -39.63 -20.04 -58.83
C ALA A 36 -38.22 -19.43 -58.85
N LEU A 37 -37.69 -19.07 -60.02
CA LEU A 37 -36.40 -18.38 -60.14
C LEU A 37 -36.43 -16.99 -59.49
N VAL A 38 -37.48 -16.21 -59.74
CA VAL A 38 -37.64 -14.88 -59.12
C VAL A 38 -37.79 -15.01 -57.59
N GLU A 39 -38.55 -15.99 -57.11
CA GLU A 39 -38.68 -16.27 -55.68
C GLU A 39 -37.32 -16.62 -55.04
N GLN A 40 -36.54 -17.50 -55.68
CA GLN A 40 -35.19 -17.86 -55.22
C GLN A 40 -34.23 -16.67 -55.26
N GLN A 41 -34.29 -15.82 -56.28
CA GLN A 41 -33.48 -14.60 -56.37
C GLN A 41 -33.82 -13.61 -55.24
N ASN A 42 -35.11 -13.43 -54.95
CA ASN A 42 -35.55 -12.59 -53.84
C ASN A 42 -35.11 -13.15 -52.48
N ALA A 43 -35.22 -14.47 -52.28
CA ALA A 43 -34.75 -15.14 -51.07
C ALA A 43 -33.22 -15.01 -50.89
N ALA A 44 -32.46 -15.20 -51.96
CA ALA A 44 -31.00 -15.02 -51.97
C ALA A 44 -30.61 -13.55 -51.67
N ALA A 45 -31.31 -12.58 -52.26
CA ALA A 45 -31.08 -11.16 -51.98
C ALA A 45 -31.38 -10.81 -50.51
N ALA A 46 -32.47 -11.34 -49.94
CA ALA A 46 -32.79 -11.17 -48.53
C ALA A 46 -31.71 -11.77 -47.62
N LYS A 47 -31.21 -12.98 -47.94
CA LYS A 47 -30.11 -13.61 -47.21
C LYS A 47 -28.80 -12.86 -47.32
N ASN A 48 -28.44 -12.34 -48.49
CA ASN A 48 -27.27 -11.49 -48.64
C ASN A 48 -27.38 -10.22 -47.79
N LYS A 49 -28.55 -9.57 -47.73
CA LYS A 49 -28.77 -8.40 -46.88
C LYS A 49 -28.64 -8.73 -45.38
N GLU A 50 -29.15 -9.88 -44.96
CA GLU A 50 -29.01 -10.39 -43.59
C GLU A 50 -27.53 -10.63 -43.25
N CYS A 51 -26.77 -11.29 -44.13
CA CYS A 51 -25.33 -11.51 -43.97
C CYS A 51 -24.53 -10.21 -43.89
N GLU A 52 -24.80 -9.22 -44.74
CA GLU A 52 -24.13 -7.91 -44.69
C GLU A 52 -24.46 -7.15 -43.41
N THR A 53 -25.70 -7.25 -42.92
CA THR A 53 -26.10 -6.67 -41.63
C THR A 53 -25.31 -7.31 -40.48
N LEU A 54 -25.21 -8.65 -40.45
CA LEU A 54 -24.43 -9.37 -39.44
C LEU A 54 -22.94 -9.00 -39.48
N LYS A 55 -22.34 -8.92 -40.68
CA LYS A 55 -20.94 -8.47 -40.83
C LYS A 55 -20.74 -7.05 -40.29
N SER A 56 -21.66 -6.13 -40.56
CA SER A 56 -21.57 -4.75 -40.07
C SER A 56 -21.67 -4.67 -38.53
N VAL A 57 -22.52 -5.50 -37.91
CA VAL A 57 -22.58 -5.63 -36.44
C VAL A 57 -21.25 -6.16 -35.89
N VAL A 58 -20.65 -7.18 -36.52
CA VAL A 58 -19.35 -7.73 -36.10
C VAL A 58 -18.22 -6.70 -36.29
N GLN A 59 -18.23 -5.93 -37.38
CA GLN A 59 -17.29 -4.80 -37.56
C GLN A 59 -17.46 -3.73 -36.48
N SER A 60 -18.69 -3.44 -36.07
CA SER A 60 -18.97 -2.50 -34.97
C SER A 60 -18.39 -3.01 -33.64
N LEU A 61 -18.40 -4.33 -33.40
CA LEU A 61 -17.73 -4.96 -32.25
C LEU A 61 -16.20 -4.82 -32.30
N SER A 62 -15.59 -4.60 -33.48
CA SER A 62 -14.16 -4.30 -33.57
C SER A 62 -13.80 -3.00 -32.85
N SER A 63 -14.68 -2.00 -32.87
CA SER A 63 -14.44 -0.74 -32.13
C SER A 63 -14.51 -0.96 -30.62
N PHE A 64 -15.38 -1.85 -30.16
CA PHE A 64 -15.43 -2.30 -28.77
C PHE A 64 -14.12 -2.97 -28.33
N SER A 65 -13.48 -3.77 -29.19
CA SER A 65 -12.16 -4.35 -28.91
C SER A 65 -11.07 -3.29 -28.71
N ALA A 66 -11.14 -2.15 -29.41
CA ALA A 66 -10.18 -1.06 -29.22
C ALA A 66 -10.35 -0.41 -27.83
N THR A 67 -11.58 -0.25 -27.36
CA THR A 67 -11.86 0.24 -26.00
C THR A 67 -11.33 -0.73 -24.94
N LEU A 68 -11.48 -2.04 -25.12
CA LEU A 68 -10.92 -3.05 -24.23
C LEU A 68 -9.39 -2.98 -24.15
N ALA A 69 -8.71 -2.75 -25.27
CA ALA A 69 -7.26 -2.53 -25.28
C ALA A 69 -6.85 -1.26 -24.50
N GLY A 70 -7.67 -0.21 -24.53
CA GLY A 70 -7.49 0.96 -23.67
C GLY A 70 -7.57 0.62 -22.18
N SER A 71 -8.56 -0.18 -21.78
CA SER A 71 -8.70 -0.69 -20.40
C SER A 71 -7.50 -1.53 -19.97
N GLN A 72 -6.95 -2.35 -20.86
CA GLN A 72 -5.73 -3.13 -20.62
C GLN A 72 -4.53 -2.22 -20.27
N GLY A 73 -4.38 -1.10 -20.96
CA GLY A 73 -3.34 -0.10 -20.68
C GLY A 73 -3.50 0.55 -19.31
N SER A 74 -4.72 1.00 -18.98
CA SER A 74 -5.03 1.60 -17.68
C SER A 74 -4.79 0.63 -16.50
N LEU A 75 -5.19 -0.63 -16.65
CA LEU A 75 -4.94 -1.66 -15.64
C LEU A 75 -3.46 -2.03 -15.54
N GLY A 76 -2.71 -2.02 -16.65
CA GLY A 76 -1.25 -2.19 -16.63
C GLY A 76 -0.55 -1.07 -15.84
N ASN A 77 -0.99 0.17 -16.00
CA ASN A 77 -0.48 1.30 -15.21
C ASN A 77 -0.81 1.14 -13.72
N MET A 78 -2.01 0.63 -13.38
CA MET A 78 -2.38 0.34 -12.00
C MET A 78 -1.41 -0.65 -11.34
N ALA A 79 -0.97 -1.69 -12.05
CA ALA A 79 0.01 -2.63 -11.52
C ALA A 79 1.36 -1.96 -11.17
N ASN A 80 1.82 -1.01 -11.99
CA ASN A 80 3.05 -0.24 -11.71
C ASN A 80 2.87 0.65 -10.47
N VAL A 81 1.75 1.36 -10.36
CA VAL A 81 1.45 2.21 -9.19
C VAL A 81 1.41 1.36 -7.92
N LEU A 82 0.74 0.21 -7.95
CA LEU A 82 0.68 -0.70 -6.79
C LEU A 82 2.07 -1.24 -6.41
N HIS A 83 2.96 -1.46 -7.37
CA HIS A 83 4.34 -1.84 -7.08
C HIS A 83 5.10 -0.71 -6.37
N GLU A 84 4.95 0.54 -6.81
CA GLU A 84 5.56 1.71 -6.18
C GLU A 84 5.02 1.94 -4.76
N GLU A 85 3.70 1.88 -4.59
CA GLU A 85 3.04 1.99 -3.28
C GLU A 85 3.51 0.91 -2.30
N LYS A 86 3.77 -0.32 -2.80
CA LYS A 86 4.32 -1.40 -1.96
C LYS A 86 5.68 -1.01 -1.39
N LEU A 87 6.56 -0.46 -2.21
CA LEU A 87 7.90 -0.04 -1.79
C LEU A 87 7.82 1.07 -0.74
N GLN A 88 6.92 2.04 -0.94
CA GLN A 88 6.70 3.12 0.03
C GLN A 88 6.15 2.60 1.36
N ALA A 89 5.23 1.63 1.34
CA ALA A 89 4.71 1.02 2.57
C ALA A 89 5.81 0.32 3.38
N VAL A 90 6.71 -0.41 2.70
CA VAL A 90 7.87 -1.07 3.33
C VAL A 90 8.84 -0.04 3.91
N GLU A 91 9.14 1.03 3.18
CA GLU A 91 9.99 2.11 3.66
C GLU A 91 9.39 2.80 4.90
N ALA A 92 8.10 3.12 4.86
CA ALA A 92 7.39 3.73 5.99
C ALA A 92 7.41 2.83 7.23
N ALA A 93 7.28 1.50 7.07
CA ALA A 93 7.37 0.55 8.17
C ALA A 93 8.76 0.56 8.82
N GLU A 94 9.84 0.60 8.03
CA GLU A 94 11.21 0.63 8.56
C GLU A 94 11.53 1.97 9.23
N VAL A 95 11.08 3.10 8.66
CA VAL A 95 11.22 4.41 9.28
C VAL A 95 10.49 4.49 10.62
N ALA A 96 9.25 3.98 10.69
CA ALA A 96 8.48 3.94 11.93
C ALA A 96 9.16 3.08 13.01
N LYS A 97 9.74 1.93 12.61
CA LYS A 97 10.50 1.04 13.50
C LYS A 97 11.75 1.71 14.07
N LEU A 98 12.59 2.30 13.22
CA LEU A 98 13.81 3.00 13.65
C LEU A 98 13.47 4.21 14.52
N SER A 99 12.44 4.96 14.15
CA SER A 99 11.95 6.10 14.93
C SER A 99 11.42 5.65 16.30
N GLY A 100 10.67 4.55 16.37
CA GLY A 100 10.18 3.98 17.63
C GLY A 100 11.33 3.55 18.56
N GLN A 101 12.39 2.94 18.02
CA GLN A 101 13.58 2.57 18.80
C GLN A 101 14.29 3.81 19.37
N ALA A 102 14.55 4.82 18.53
CA ALA A 102 15.20 6.06 18.97
C ALA A 102 14.38 6.79 20.04
N THR A 103 13.06 6.87 19.87
CA THR A 103 12.17 7.51 20.84
C THR A 103 12.12 6.73 22.17
N THR A 104 12.15 5.40 22.14
CA THR A 104 12.22 4.55 23.34
C THR A 104 13.51 4.83 24.12
N GLU A 105 14.64 4.92 23.42
CA GLU A 105 15.93 5.25 24.02
C GLU A 105 15.91 6.63 24.67
N ILE A 106 15.37 7.65 23.97
CA ILE A 106 15.20 9.00 24.50
C ILE A 106 14.32 9.00 25.75
N ALA A 107 13.18 8.31 25.73
CA ALA A 107 12.26 8.23 26.86
C ALA A 107 12.95 7.60 28.09
N THR A 108 13.76 6.56 27.87
CA THR A 108 14.52 5.88 28.92
C THR A 108 15.59 6.79 29.52
N ASN A 109 16.35 7.49 28.68
CA ASN A 109 17.38 8.44 29.11
C ASN A 109 16.79 9.61 29.90
N LEU A 110 15.62 10.11 29.50
CA LEU A 110 14.90 11.17 30.22
C LEU A 110 14.36 10.69 31.56
N HIS A 111 13.88 9.45 31.64
CA HIS A 111 13.47 8.87 32.92
C HIS A 111 14.66 8.78 33.89
N GLN A 112 15.81 8.33 33.40
CA GLN A 112 17.04 8.29 34.20
C GLN A 112 17.46 9.71 34.63
N LEU A 113 17.42 10.69 33.73
CA LEU A 113 17.73 12.08 34.04
C LEU A 113 16.81 12.65 35.14
N ALA A 114 15.52 12.29 35.12
CA ALA A 114 14.58 12.68 36.17
C ALA A 114 15.01 12.12 37.54
N GLN A 115 15.35 10.82 37.59
CA GLN A 115 15.84 10.17 38.82
C GLN A 115 17.14 10.79 39.34
N ASP A 116 18.10 11.04 38.45
CA ASP A 116 19.39 11.64 38.80
C ASP A 116 19.23 13.08 39.30
N SER A 117 18.31 13.85 38.71
CA SER A 117 17.99 15.22 39.14
C SER A 117 17.31 15.24 40.51
N ALA A 118 16.36 14.33 40.76
CA ALA A 118 15.72 14.17 42.06
C ALA A 118 16.73 13.80 43.16
N LYS A 119 17.67 12.90 42.85
CA LYS A 119 18.77 12.55 43.77
C LYS A 119 19.67 13.77 44.05
N SER A 120 20.05 14.51 43.01
CA SER A 120 20.88 15.72 43.15
C SER A 120 20.20 16.79 44.00
N ALA A 121 18.88 16.96 43.85
CA ALA A 121 18.10 17.89 44.68
C ALA A 121 18.19 17.53 46.18
N HIS A 122 18.18 16.23 46.51
CA HIS A 122 18.34 15.76 47.89
C HIS A 122 19.76 15.98 48.44
N GLU A 123 20.80 15.80 47.61
CA GLU A 123 22.18 16.09 48.00
C GLU A 123 22.39 17.59 48.26
N VAL A 124 21.81 18.46 47.43
CA VAL A 124 21.83 19.91 47.61
C VAL A 124 21.03 20.36 48.84
N GLU A 125 19.90 19.71 49.13
CA GLU A 125 19.16 19.93 50.37
C GLU A 125 20.00 19.58 51.61
N SER A 126 20.77 18.49 51.56
CA SER A 126 21.71 18.14 52.62
C SER A 126 22.78 19.23 52.82
N LEU A 127 23.28 19.82 51.73
CA LEU A 127 24.23 20.93 51.78
C LEU A 127 23.62 22.17 52.43
N ALA A 128 22.37 22.52 52.10
CA ALA A 128 21.65 23.62 52.73
C ALA A 128 21.50 23.41 54.25
N ILE A 129 21.15 22.19 54.68
CA ILE A 129 21.06 21.82 56.10
C ILE A 129 22.43 21.92 56.79
N GLN A 130 23.52 21.53 56.12
CA GLN A 130 24.87 21.68 56.66
C GLN A 130 25.28 23.15 56.79
N ALA A 131 24.91 24.00 55.82
CA ALA A 131 25.15 25.44 55.88
C ALA A 131 24.42 26.08 57.08
N ASP A 132 23.16 25.74 57.32
CA ASP A 132 22.41 26.22 58.50
C ASP A 132 23.09 25.82 59.82
N LYS A 133 23.61 24.59 59.90
CA LYS A 133 24.38 24.14 61.08
C LYS A 133 25.66 24.96 61.26
N ILE A 134 26.41 25.23 60.19
CA ILE A 134 27.59 26.08 60.24
C ILE A 134 27.21 27.49 60.69
N GLY A 135 26.13 28.06 60.15
CA GLY A 135 25.62 29.37 60.55
C GLY A 135 25.36 29.46 62.05
N SER A 136 24.75 28.43 62.65
CA SER A 136 24.52 28.38 64.10
C SER A 136 25.81 28.36 64.93
N ILE A 137 26.87 27.69 64.43
CA ILE A 137 28.18 27.65 65.07
C ILE A 137 28.88 29.00 64.94
N VAL A 138 28.82 29.63 63.77
CA VAL A 138 29.42 30.95 63.50
C VAL A 138 28.77 32.01 64.39
N GLN A 139 27.45 31.98 64.54
CA GLN A 139 26.71 32.85 65.45
C GLN A 139 27.18 32.68 66.90
N LEU A 140 27.35 31.44 67.37
CA LEU A 140 27.88 31.17 68.70
C LEU A 140 29.31 31.72 68.88
N ILE A 141 30.18 31.57 67.88
CA ILE A 141 31.55 32.11 67.94
C ILE A 141 31.52 33.64 67.97
N HIS A 142 30.62 34.27 67.21
CA HIS A 142 30.43 35.72 67.23
C HIS A 142 30.02 36.21 68.63
N GLU A 143 29.06 35.54 69.27
CA GLU A 143 28.65 35.84 70.64
C GLU A 143 29.79 35.66 71.66
N ILE A 144 30.61 34.61 71.51
CA ILE A 144 31.80 34.39 72.35
C ILE A 144 32.84 35.51 72.13
N ALA A 145 33.06 35.94 70.88
CA ALA A 145 33.98 37.02 70.56
C ALA A 145 33.52 38.33 71.19
N ASP A 146 32.23 38.66 71.11
CA ASP A 146 31.65 39.86 71.72
C ASP A 146 31.74 39.82 73.25
N GLN A 147 31.45 38.67 73.88
CA GLN A 147 31.66 38.49 75.31
C GLN A 147 33.13 38.65 75.71
N THR A 148 34.05 38.08 74.93
CA THR A 148 35.50 38.20 75.17
C THR A 148 35.97 39.64 75.03
N ASN A 149 35.42 40.39 74.07
CA ASN A 149 35.69 41.81 73.88
C ASN A 149 35.26 42.63 75.10
N LEU A 150 34.06 42.37 75.63
CA LEU A 150 33.55 43.01 76.84
C LEU A 150 34.38 42.65 78.09
N LEU A 151 34.79 41.39 78.23
CA LEU A 151 35.67 40.95 79.32
C LEU A 151 37.04 41.64 79.26
N ALA A 152 37.62 41.72 78.06
CA ALA A 152 38.90 42.40 77.82
C ALA A 152 38.81 43.90 78.13
N LEU A 153 37.71 44.55 77.76
CA LEU A 153 37.46 45.94 78.09
C LEU A 153 37.39 46.17 79.61
N ASN A 154 36.65 45.32 80.33
CA ASN A 154 36.58 45.39 81.79
C ASN A 154 37.95 45.18 82.45
N ALA A 155 38.75 44.23 81.94
CA ALA A 155 40.11 44.00 82.40
C ALA A 155 41.04 45.19 82.13
N ALA A 156 40.93 45.85 80.97
CA ALA A 156 41.70 47.04 80.63
C ALA A 156 41.36 48.21 81.56
N ILE A 157 40.07 48.40 81.90
CA ILE A 157 39.61 49.40 82.87
C ILE A 157 40.20 49.14 84.25
N GLU A 158 40.15 47.90 84.74
CA GLU A 158 40.68 47.56 86.07
C GLU A 158 42.22 47.66 86.11
N ALA A 159 42.90 47.29 85.03
CA ALA A 159 44.34 47.46 84.88
C ALA A 159 44.75 48.94 84.90
N ALA A 160 43.98 49.83 84.26
CA ALA A 160 44.18 51.28 84.34
C ALA A 160 43.96 51.81 85.77
N ARG A 161 42.98 51.25 86.50
CA ARG A 161 42.66 51.61 87.89
C ARG A 161 43.78 51.23 88.87
N ALA A 162 44.50 50.14 88.61
CA ALA A 162 45.64 49.69 89.41
C ALA A 162 46.95 50.50 89.17
N GLY A 163 46.95 51.48 88.27
CA GLY A 163 48.08 52.37 88.02
C GLY A 163 49.34 51.64 87.51
N GLU A 164 50.52 51.97 88.06
CA GLU A 164 51.80 51.37 87.65
C GLU A 164 51.85 49.83 87.83
N SER A 165 51.13 49.28 88.82
CA SER A 165 51.09 47.83 89.06
C SER A 165 50.26 47.06 88.02
N GLY A 166 49.33 47.73 87.34
CA GLY A 166 48.44 47.14 86.32
C GLY A 166 48.97 47.20 84.89
N ARG A 167 50.13 47.84 84.67
CA ARG A 167 50.62 48.19 83.33
C ARG A 167 50.84 46.99 82.40
N GLY A 168 51.33 45.86 82.95
CA GLY A 168 51.48 44.60 82.20
C GLY A 168 50.14 43.96 81.84
N PHE A 169 49.16 44.02 82.76
CA PHE A 169 47.80 43.51 82.52
C PHE A 169 47.04 44.34 81.49
N ALA A 170 47.27 45.66 81.45
CA ALA A 170 46.65 46.55 80.46
C ALA A 170 47.04 46.18 79.03
N VAL A 171 48.32 45.84 78.79
CA VAL A 171 48.81 45.42 77.46
C VAL A 171 48.17 44.10 77.03
N VAL A 172 48.07 43.13 77.94
CA VAL A 172 47.42 41.84 77.65
C VAL A 172 45.92 42.04 77.37
N ALA A 173 45.24 42.87 78.16
CA ALA A 173 43.82 43.16 77.96
C ALA A 173 43.54 43.80 76.60
N ASP A 174 44.36 44.77 76.16
CA ASP A 174 44.22 45.38 74.83
C ASP A 174 44.50 44.38 73.68
N GLU A 175 45.43 43.45 73.86
CA GLU A 175 45.70 42.42 72.83
C GLU A 175 44.55 41.40 72.73
N VAL A 176 43.98 40.99 73.87
CA VAL A 176 42.77 40.13 73.90
C VAL A 176 41.59 40.85 73.25
N ARG A 177 41.43 42.17 73.51
CA ARG A 177 40.39 42.99 72.89
C ARG A 177 40.52 43.02 71.36
N LYS A 178 41.71 43.29 70.84
CA LYS A 178 41.98 43.27 69.38
C LYS A 178 41.73 41.88 68.77
N LEU A 179 42.09 40.81 69.48
CA LEU A 179 41.84 39.44 69.01
C LEU A 179 40.34 39.15 68.94
N ALA A 180 39.57 39.59 69.92
CA ALA A 180 38.13 39.47 69.95
C ALA A 180 37.47 40.26 68.80
N GLU A 181 37.86 41.52 68.58
CA GLU A 181 37.41 42.34 67.44
C GLU A 181 37.72 41.67 66.09
N ARG A 182 38.93 41.11 65.92
CA ARG A 182 39.31 40.36 64.71
C ARG A 182 38.47 39.08 64.53
N THR A 183 38.15 38.39 65.61
CA THR A 183 37.32 37.17 65.59
C THR A 183 35.87 37.51 65.23
N SER A 184 35.34 38.61 65.78
CA SER A 184 33.99 39.11 65.48
C SER A 184 33.86 39.51 63.99
N LYS A 185 34.88 40.17 63.43
CA LYS A 185 34.93 40.47 61.99
C LYS A 185 35.03 39.21 61.12
N ALA A 186 35.89 38.26 61.47
CA ALA A 186 36.03 37.01 60.71
C ALA A 186 34.74 36.17 60.74
N THR A 187 34.02 36.16 61.86
CA THR A 187 32.72 35.47 61.95
C THR A 187 31.65 36.12 61.10
N GLN A 188 31.59 37.46 61.01
CA GLN A 188 30.70 38.16 60.06
C GLN A 188 31.01 37.81 58.60
N ASP A 189 32.30 37.77 58.23
CA ASP A 189 32.69 37.39 56.86
C ASP A 189 32.26 35.95 56.54
N ILE A 190 32.40 35.02 57.51
CA ILE A 190 31.94 33.63 57.36
C ILE A 190 30.41 33.55 57.28
N ASP A 191 29.68 34.33 58.08
CA ASP A 191 28.21 34.35 58.04
C ASP A 191 27.69 34.76 56.66
N GLY A 192 28.33 35.76 56.02
CA GLY A 192 28.06 36.12 54.63
C GLY A 192 28.22 34.94 53.67
N LEU A 193 29.35 34.23 53.76
CA LEU A 193 29.61 33.04 52.93
C LEU A 193 28.61 31.91 53.16
N VAL A 194 28.20 31.67 54.40
CA VAL A 194 27.20 30.65 54.75
C VAL A 194 25.83 31.02 54.16
N ASN A 195 25.43 32.28 54.26
CA ASN A 195 24.20 32.77 53.67
C ASN A 195 24.20 32.62 52.14
N ASP A 196 25.32 32.90 51.49
CA ASP A 196 25.49 32.70 50.04
C ASP A 196 25.39 31.21 49.66
N ILE A 197 26.05 30.32 50.42
CA ILE A 197 25.96 28.86 50.20
C ILE A 197 24.51 28.39 50.33
N ARG A 198 23.80 28.85 51.37
CA ARG A 198 22.40 28.48 51.58
C ARG A 198 21.52 28.97 50.43
N HIS A 199 21.64 30.23 50.04
CA HIS A 199 20.86 30.81 48.94
C HIS A 199 21.11 30.06 47.62
N ASN A 200 22.38 29.82 47.28
CA ASN A 200 22.75 29.07 46.08
C ASN A 200 22.26 27.63 46.12
N SER A 201 22.27 26.98 47.29
CA SER A 201 21.75 25.62 47.46
C SER A 201 20.24 25.57 47.24
N THR A 202 19.47 26.50 47.81
CA THR A 202 18.02 26.57 47.57
C THR A 202 17.70 26.77 46.08
N ASN A 203 18.37 27.72 45.42
CA ASN A 203 18.17 27.97 44.00
C ASN A 203 18.53 26.73 43.14
N ALA A 204 19.62 26.04 43.48
CA ALA A 204 20.03 24.82 42.78
C ALA A 204 19.02 23.68 42.98
N LYS A 205 18.47 23.53 44.20
CA LYS A 205 17.42 22.55 44.50
C LYS A 205 16.17 22.79 43.65
N GLU A 206 15.66 24.02 43.61
CA GLU A 206 14.48 24.39 42.82
C GLU A 206 14.69 24.11 41.32
N ALA A 207 15.88 24.45 40.79
CA ALA A 207 16.23 24.16 39.41
C ALA A 207 16.28 22.64 39.11
N MET A 208 16.80 21.84 40.04
CA MET A 208 16.85 20.37 39.91
C MET A 208 15.46 19.73 39.98
N GLU A 209 14.56 20.23 40.84
CA GLU A 209 13.17 19.76 40.91
C GLU A 209 12.41 20.07 39.61
N LEU A 210 12.58 21.29 39.07
CA LEU A 210 12.01 21.66 37.77
C LEU A 210 12.55 20.80 36.63
N LEU A 211 13.85 20.52 36.62
CA LEU A 211 14.47 19.62 35.63
C LEU A 211 13.93 18.21 35.75
N SER A 212 13.80 17.68 36.98
CA SER A 212 13.24 16.35 37.25
C SER A 212 11.81 16.23 36.71
N SER A 213 10.95 17.21 37.00
CA SER A 213 9.57 17.24 36.53
C SER A 213 9.47 17.30 35.00
N SER A 214 10.29 18.16 34.38
CA SER A 214 10.32 18.32 32.92
C SER A 214 10.82 17.05 32.23
N ALA A 215 11.86 16.42 32.77
CA ALA A 215 12.42 15.18 32.23
C ALA A 215 11.40 14.03 32.31
N ASP A 216 10.61 13.94 33.39
CA ASP A 216 9.54 12.96 33.51
C ASP A 216 8.41 13.20 32.48
N ASP A 217 7.96 14.45 32.27
CA ASP A 217 6.98 14.80 31.23
C ASP A 217 7.48 14.39 29.83
N PHE A 218 8.73 14.73 29.49
CA PHE A 218 9.31 14.35 28.20
C PHE A 218 9.45 12.83 28.06
N SER A 219 9.76 12.10 29.14
CA SER A 219 9.81 10.64 29.14
C SER A 219 8.44 10.04 28.82
N GLN A 220 7.37 10.51 29.48
CA GLN A 220 6.00 10.07 29.22
C GLN A 220 5.57 10.37 27.77
N ARG A 221 5.92 11.56 27.26
CA ARG A 221 5.67 11.94 25.86
C ARG A 221 6.43 11.07 24.88
N GLY A 222 7.67 10.69 25.19
CA GLY A 222 8.45 9.72 24.41
C GLY A 222 7.80 8.34 24.41
N GLY A 223 7.28 7.89 25.55
CA GLY A 223 6.48 6.66 25.64
C GLY A 223 5.27 6.67 24.70
N LYS A 224 4.49 7.75 24.71
CA LYS A 224 3.35 7.93 23.81
C LYS A 224 3.76 7.96 22.33
N SER A 225 4.84 8.68 22.00
CA SER A 225 5.34 8.71 20.62
C SER A 225 5.83 7.33 20.15
N THR A 226 6.33 6.49 21.05
CA THR A 226 6.69 5.10 20.74
C THR A 226 5.45 4.27 20.39
N GLU A 227 4.34 4.46 21.11
CA GLU A 227 3.05 3.82 20.80
C GLU A 227 2.52 4.27 19.42
N ASP A 228 2.60 5.56 19.11
CA ASP A 228 2.21 6.09 17.79
C ASP A 228 3.06 5.48 16.66
N MET A 229 4.37 5.32 16.87
CA MET A 229 5.26 4.66 15.90
C MET A 229 4.90 3.18 15.71
N ARG A 230 4.56 2.46 16.77
CA ARG A 230 4.07 1.09 16.67
C ARG A 230 2.78 1.01 15.85
N ARG A 231 1.85 1.95 16.07
CA ARG A 231 0.60 2.03 15.29
C ARG A 231 0.88 2.31 13.81
N LEU A 232 1.84 3.17 13.49
CA LEU A 232 2.27 3.41 12.12
C LEU A 232 2.86 2.15 11.47
N MET A 233 3.69 1.38 12.18
CA MET A 233 4.19 0.10 11.67
C MET A 233 3.05 -0.88 11.34
N ASP A 234 2.08 -1.04 12.24
CA ASP A 234 0.92 -1.92 12.02
C ASP A 234 0.08 -1.44 10.82
N MET A 235 -0.06 -0.13 10.64
CA MET A 235 -0.76 0.44 9.48
C MET A 235 0.00 0.19 8.18
N SER A 236 1.33 0.33 8.17
CA SER A 236 2.15 0.03 6.99
C SER A 236 2.11 -1.45 6.60
N GLN A 237 2.11 -2.36 7.58
CA GLN A 237 1.96 -3.80 7.31
C GLN A 237 0.58 -4.13 6.71
N LYS A 238 -0.49 -3.53 7.24
CA LYS A 238 -1.83 -3.67 6.64
C LYS A 238 -1.88 -3.08 5.23
N MET A 239 -1.21 -1.96 4.99
CA MET A 239 -1.11 -1.36 3.67
C MET A 239 -0.43 -2.32 2.69
N GLU A 240 0.68 -2.95 3.08
CA GLU A 240 1.38 -3.95 2.27
C GLU A 240 0.45 -5.11 1.85
N GLN A 241 -0.36 -5.61 2.79
CA GLN A 241 -1.34 -6.69 2.52
C GLN A 241 -2.41 -6.24 1.52
N VAL A 242 -3.00 -5.06 1.72
CA VAL A 242 -4.02 -4.51 0.82
C VAL A 242 -3.45 -4.24 -0.58
N ILE A 243 -2.21 -3.76 -0.67
CA ILE A 243 -1.53 -3.53 -1.95
C ILE A 243 -1.28 -4.87 -2.67
N ALA A 244 -0.82 -5.90 -1.95
CA ALA A 244 -0.62 -7.22 -2.53
C ALA A 244 -1.93 -7.82 -3.08
N ALA A 245 -3.03 -7.71 -2.32
CA ALA A 245 -4.36 -8.12 -2.76
C ALA A 245 -4.84 -7.34 -3.99
N SER A 246 -4.63 -6.01 -3.98
CA SER A 246 -4.99 -5.13 -5.09
C SER A 246 -4.17 -5.43 -6.35
N ALA A 247 -2.89 -5.78 -6.21
CA ALA A 247 -2.01 -6.14 -7.32
C ALA A 247 -2.48 -7.44 -8.00
N LEU A 248 -2.84 -8.45 -7.22
CA LEU A 248 -3.43 -9.68 -7.77
C LEU A 248 -4.76 -9.40 -8.48
N SER A 249 -5.66 -8.62 -7.85
CA SER A 249 -6.95 -8.27 -8.43
C SER A 249 -6.78 -7.50 -9.75
N SER A 250 -5.87 -6.52 -9.78
CA SER A 250 -5.52 -5.78 -10.99
C SER A 250 -4.99 -6.71 -12.09
N PHE A 251 -4.10 -7.64 -11.76
CA PHE A 251 -3.60 -8.64 -12.70
C PHE A 251 -4.71 -9.54 -13.24
N VAL A 252 -5.62 -9.99 -12.36
CA VAL A 252 -6.78 -10.81 -12.74
C VAL A 252 -7.65 -10.07 -13.77
N GLU A 253 -7.94 -8.79 -13.55
CA GLU A 253 -8.72 -7.99 -14.51
C GLU A 253 -7.99 -7.81 -15.85
N VAL A 254 -6.67 -7.62 -15.83
CA VAL A 254 -5.85 -7.61 -17.06
C VAL A 254 -5.94 -8.93 -17.80
N ALA A 255 -5.81 -10.06 -17.10
CA ALA A 255 -5.85 -11.39 -17.71
C ALA A 255 -7.22 -11.69 -18.32
N LYS A 256 -8.32 -11.27 -17.69
CA LYS A 256 -9.68 -11.35 -18.24
C LYS A 256 -9.81 -10.54 -19.52
N VAL A 257 -9.32 -9.30 -19.54
CA VAL A 257 -9.36 -8.44 -20.74
C VAL A 257 -8.51 -9.04 -21.86
N ASP A 258 -7.31 -9.54 -21.58
CA ASP A 258 -6.46 -10.22 -22.56
C ASP A 258 -7.18 -11.41 -23.21
N HIS A 259 -7.91 -12.21 -22.43
CA HIS A 259 -8.69 -13.34 -22.94
C HIS A 259 -9.91 -12.92 -23.76
N LEU A 260 -10.60 -11.85 -23.35
CA LEU A 260 -11.68 -11.29 -24.14
C LEU A 260 -11.16 -10.83 -25.51
N VAL A 261 -10.06 -10.06 -25.54
CA VAL A 261 -9.41 -9.62 -26.77
C VAL A 261 -8.98 -10.82 -27.62
N PHE A 262 -8.38 -11.84 -27.01
CA PHE A 262 -8.01 -13.08 -27.71
C PHE A 262 -9.21 -13.72 -28.42
N LYS A 263 -10.33 -13.94 -27.71
CA LYS A 263 -11.55 -14.54 -28.29
C LYS A 263 -12.13 -13.67 -29.40
N PHE A 264 -12.17 -12.34 -29.21
CA PHE A 264 -12.64 -11.40 -30.23
C PHE A 264 -11.83 -11.52 -31.52
N ARG A 265 -10.50 -11.66 -31.43
CA ARG A 265 -9.64 -11.85 -32.61
C ARG A 265 -9.94 -13.16 -33.35
N ILE A 266 -10.19 -14.24 -32.61
CA ILE A 266 -10.65 -15.51 -33.21
C ILE A 266 -11.99 -15.30 -33.92
N TYR A 267 -12.96 -14.62 -33.31
CA TYR A 267 -14.24 -14.33 -33.96
C TYR A 267 -14.09 -13.51 -35.23
N MET A 268 -13.32 -12.43 -35.18
CA MET A 268 -13.06 -11.58 -36.36
C MET A 268 -12.42 -12.38 -37.49
N ALA A 269 -11.47 -13.26 -37.18
CA ALA A 269 -10.85 -14.15 -38.15
C ALA A 269 -11.83 -15.20 -38.72
N LEU A 270 -12.77 -15.71 -37.91
CA LEU A 270 -13.82 -16.63 -38.38
C LEU A 270 -14.80 -15.95 -39.35
N PHE A 271 -14.99 -14.63 -39.27
CA PHE A 271 -15.81 -13.84 -40.20
C PHE A 271 -15.03 -13.19 -41.37
N ASP A 272 -13.75 -13.53 -41.55
CA ASP A 272 -12.85 -12.92 -42.57
C ASP A 272 -12.67 -11.41 -42.41
N LEU A 273 -12.80 -10.90 -41.18
CA LEU A 273 -12.62 -9.50 -40.83
C LEU A 273 -11.24 -9.21 -40.21
N GLU A 274 -10.48 -10.25 -39.85
CA GLU A 274 -9.08 -10.16 -39.41
C GLU A 274 -8.24 -11.24 -40.09
N ASN A 275 -7.02 -10.87 -40.50
CA ASN A 275 -6.08 -11.82 -41.10
C ASN A 275 -5.29 -12.56 -40.00
N LEU A 276 -5.88 -13.60 -39.43
CA LEU A 276 -5.26 -14.48 -38.43
C LEU A 276 -5.40 -15.94 -38.84
N SER A 277 -4.27 -16.61 -39.05
CA SER A 277 -4.23 -18.04 -39.34
C SER A 277 -4.09 -18.87 -38.06
N ALA A 278 -4.38 -20.17 -38.15
CA ALA A 278 -4.23 -21.11 -37.05
C ALA A 278 -2.82 -21.14 -36.43
N ASP A 279 -1.78 -20.94 -37.24
CA ASP A 279 -0.39 -20.90 -36.75
C ASP A 279 0.00 -19.55 -36.16
N GLY A 280 -0.77 -18.50 -36.44
CA GLY A 280 -0.63 -17.19 -35.80
C GLY A 280 -1.25 -17.11 -34.41
N VAL A 281 -2.00 -18.12 -33.98
CA VAL A 281 -2.58 -18.20 -32.64
C VAL A 281 -1.47 -18.49 -31.62
N ALA A 282 -1.30 -17.59 -30.65
CA ALA A 282 -0.32 -17.77 -29.58
C ALA A 282 -0.59 -19.05 -28.78
N LEU A 283 0.47 -19.71 -28.31
CA LEU A 283 0.36 -20.80 -27.34
C LEU A 283 -0.06 -20.26 -25.97
N HIS A 284 -0.78 -21.09 -25.21
CA HIS A 284 -1.20 -20.74 -23.85
C HIS A 284 -0.01 -20.43 -22.92
N THR A 285 1.16 -21.04 -23.13
CA THR A 285 2.39 -20.72 -22.39
C THR A 285 3.00 -19.37 -22.79
N GLY A 286 2.77 -18.93 -24.02
CA GLY A 286 3.38 -17.72 -24.59
C GLY A 286 2.59 -16.43 -24.31
N CYS A 287 1.34 -16.53 -23.86
CA CYS A 287 0.52 -15.37 -23.51
C CYS A 287 0.91 -14.78 -22.14
N ARG A 288 0.40 -13.59 -21.80
CA ARG A 288 0.69 -12.91 -20.52
C ARG A 288 0.32 -13.78 -19.32
N LEU A 289 -0.89 -14.37 -19.35
CA LEU A 289 -1.35 -15.28 -18.29
C LEU A 289 -0.47 -16.52 -18.19
N GLY A 290 -0.07 -17.09 -19.33
CA GLY A 290 0.86 -18.23 -19.40
C GLY A 290 2.21 -17.93 -18.76
N LYS A 291 2.85 -16.83 -19.14
CA LYS A 291 4.13 -16.41 -18.55
C LYS A 291 4.02 -16.20 -17.05
N TRP A 292 2.96 -15.51 -16.61
CA TRP A 292 2.67 -15.33 -15.18
C TRP A 292 2.46 -16.66 -14.45
N TYR A 293 1.77 -17.60 -15.08
CA TYR A 293 1.51 -18.94 -14.54
C TYR A 293 2.78 -19.80 -14.47
N TYR A 294 3.53 -19.95 -15.55
CA TYR A 294 4.63 -20.93 -15.58
C TYR A 294 5.96 -20.41 -14.99
N GLU A 295 6.21 -19.10 -15.08
CA GLU A 295 7.54 -18.50 -14.86
C GLU A 295 7.52 -17.26 -13.95
N GLY A 296 6.38 -16.58 -13.84
CA GLY A 296 6.26 -15.30 -13.15
C GLY A 296 5.74 -15.37 -11.70
N GLU A 297 5.24 -14.22 -11.24
CA GLU A 297 4.70 -14.03 -9.88
C GLU A 297 3.56 -14.98 -9.53
N GLY A 298 2.78 -15.43 -10.53
CA GLY A 298 1.76 -16.45 -10.36
C GLY A 298 2.30 -17.69 -9.68
N LYS A 299 3.46 -18.16 -10.13
CA LYS A 299 4.08 -19.38 -9.61
C LYS A 299 4.69 -19.18 -8.23
N SER A 300 5.44 -18.09 -8.06
CA SER A 300 6.18 -17.85 -6.82
C SER A 300 5.29 -17.43 -5.65
N LEU A 301 4.23 -16.66 -5.92
CA LEU A 301 3.39 -16.05 -4.88
C LEU A 301 2.00 -16.69 -4.76
N PHE A 302 1.42 -17.16 -5.86
CA PHE A 302 0.00 -17.49 -5.92
C PHE A 302 -0.31 -18.98 -6.19
N SER A 303 0.73 -19.82 -6.35
CA SER A 303 0.56 -21.23 -6.71
C SER A 303 -0.14 -22.11 -5.69
N GLN A 304 -0.32 -21.60 -4.47
CA GLN A 304 -1.05 -22.26 -3.38
C GLN A 304 -2.50 -21.78 -3.26
N LEU A 305 -2.88 -20.72 -3.98
CA LEU A 305 -4.24 -20.21 -3.92
C LEU A 305 -5.21 -21.13 -4.66
N PRO A 306 -6.46 -21.24 -4.15
CA PRO A 306 -7.49 -21.99 -4.83
C PRO A 306 -7.81 -21.35 -6.19
N GLY A 307 -7.95 -22.17 -7.22
CA GLY A 307 -8.17 -21.71 -8.60
C GLY A 307 -6.90 -21.60 -9.42
N TYR A 308 -5.71 -21.47 -8.80
CA TYR A 308 -4.48 -21.35 -9.56
C TYR A 308 -4.22 -22.59 -10.42
N ARG A 309 -4.15 -23.77 -9.79
CA ARG A 309 -3.86 -25.02 -10.52
C ARG A 309 -5.01 -25.42 -11.43
N GLU A 310 -6.24 -25.20 -10.97
CA GLU A 310 -7.47 -25.53 -11.69
C GLU A 310 -7.67 -24.70 -12.97
N MET A 311 -7.02 -23.54 -13.08
CA MET A 311 -7.07 -22.68 -14.27
C MET A 311 -6.31 -23.24 -15.48
N GLU A 312 -5.31 -24.10 -15.28
CA GLU A 312 -4.40 -24.53 -16.35
C GLU A 312 -5.14 -25.30 -17.45
N ALA A 313 -5.91 -26.32 -17.08
CA ALA A 313 -6.68 -27.13 -18.02
C ALA A 313 -7.65 -26.30 -18.88
N PRO A 314 -8.55 -25.45 -18.32
CA PRO A 314 -9.40 -24.60 -19.13
C PRO A 314 -8.62 -23.58 -19.98
N HIS A 315 -7.48 -23.06 -19.51
CA HIS A 315 -6.62 -22.16 -20.29
C HIS A 315 -6.02 -22.85 -21.53
N VAL A 316 -5.55 -24.09 -21.38
CA VAL A 316 -5.10 -24.92 -22.51
C VAL A 316 -6.23 -25.14 -23.52
N VAL A 317 -7.44 -25.42 -23.03
CA VAL A 317 -8.63 -25.62 -23.87
C VAL A 317 -8.96 -24.38 -24.69
N VAL A 318 -8.89 -23.18 -24.11
CA VAL A 318 -9.15 -21.92 -24.83
C VAL A 318 -8.25 -21.78 -26.05
N HIS A 319 -6.92 -21.89 -25.86
CA HIS A 319 -5.96 -21.69 -26.93
C HIS A 319 -6.04 -22.78 -28.01
N ASN A 320 -6.12 -24.05 -27.59
CA ASN A 320 -6.20 -25.17 -28.53
C ASN A 320 -7.51 -25.12 -29.35
N SER A 321 -8.62 -24.77 -28.72
CA SER A 321 -9.92 -24.69 -29.40
C SER A 321 -9.99 -23.50 -30.35
N GLY A 322 -9.42 -22.34 -29.98
CA GLY A 322 -9.30 -21.19 -30.89
C GLY A 322 -8.50 -21.53 -32.15
N LYS A 323 -7.35 -22.22 -31.99
CA LYS A 323 -6.56 -22.72 -33.12
C LYS A 323 -7.34 -23.72 -33.97
N ALA A 324 -7.99 -24.70 -33.35
CA ALA A 324 -8.75 -25.73 -34.06
C ALA A 324 -9.96 -25.16 -34.81
N ALA A 325 -10.63 -24.13 -34.28
CA ALA A 325 -11.73 -23.45 -34.97
C ALA A 325 -11.28 -22.81 -36.29
N LEU A 326 -10.12 -22.14 -36.31
CA LEU A 326 -9.55 -21.56 -37.53
C LEU A 326 -9.13 -22.63 -38.55
N GLN A 327 -8.62 -23.77 -38.08
CA GLN A 327 -8.27 -24.91 -38.95
C GLN A 327 -9.53 -25.51 -39.60
N ALA A 328 -10.57 -25.75 -38.79
CA ALA A 328 -11.85 -26.27 -39.27
C ALA A 328 -12.48 -25.34 -40.32
N LYS A 329 -12.46 -24.02 -40.07
CA LYS A 329 -12.89 -23.01 -41.04
C LYS A 329 -12.10 -23.12 -42.35
N ALA A 330 -10.78 -23.21 -42.29
CA ALA A 330 -9.94 -23.31 -43.49
C ALA A 330 -10.22 -24.58 -44.31
N SER A 331 -10.65 -25.66 -43.66
CA SER A 331 -11.09 -26.90 -44.31
C SER A 331 -12.55 -26.89 -44.78
N GLY A 332 -13.31 -25.83 -44.51
CA GLY A 332 -14.74 -25.74 -44.83
C GLY A 332 -15.67 -26.53 -43.91
N ASP A 333 -15.16 -27.07 -42.80
CA ASP A 333 -15.93 -27.84 -41.82
C ASP A 333 -16.57 -26.90 -40.79
N ILE A 334 -17.78 -26.43 -41.10
CA ILE A 334 -18.54 -25.50 -40.26
C ILE A 334 -19.00 -26.17 -38.95
N GLU A 335 -19.31 -27.46 -38.95
CA GLU A 335 -19.77 -28.16 -37.76
C GLU A 335 -18.64 -28.29 -36.73
N ALA A 336 -17.46 -28.74 -37.16
CA ALA A 336 -16.29 -28.79 -36.29
C ALA A 336 -15.86 -27.40 -35.82
N MET A 337 -15.93 -26.39 -36.70
CA MET A 337 -15.63 -25.00 -36.33
C MET A 337 -16.52 -24.52 -35.18
N LEU A 338 -17.84 -24.70 -35.27
CA LEU A 338 -18.78 -24.29 -34.22
C LEU A 338 -18.56 -25.05 -32.91
N LYS A 339 -18.26 -26.34 -32.99
CA LYS A 339 -17.93 -27.16 -31.80
C LYS A 339 -16.67 -26.65 -31.09
N HIS A 340 -15.64 -26.28 -31.84
CA HIS A 340 -14.41 -25.71 -31.28
C HIS A 340 -14.64 -24.32 -30.69
N VAL A 341 -15.46 -23.47 -31.32
CA VAL A 341 -15.88 -22.19 -30.73
C VAL A 341 -16.58 -22.39 -29.39
N GLN A 342 -17.52 -23.34 -29.31
CA GLN A 342 -18.21 -23.64 -28.05
C GLN A 342 -17.25 -24.13 -26.96
N ALA A 343 -16.30 -25.00 -27.30
CA ALA A 343 -15.27 -25.47 -26.37
C ALA A 343 -14.36 -24.33 -25.89
N MET A 344 -14.00 -23.39 -26.77
CA MET A 344 -13.24 -22.19 -26.41
C MET A 344 -14.00 -21.33 -25.40
N GLU A 345 -15.30 -21.10 -25.61
CA GLU A 345 -16.14 -20.33 -24.69
C GLU A 345 -16.28 -21.00 -23.32
N GLN A 346 -16.51 -22.32 -23.29
CA GLN A 346 -16.57 -23.07 -22.02
C GLN A 346 -15.23 -23.04 -21.28
N GLY A 347 -14.12 -23.23 -21.99
CA GLY A 347 -12.79 -23.07 -21.42
C GLY A 347 -12.58 -21.66 -20.86
N SER A 348 -13.03 -20.62 -21.58
CA SER A 348 -12.89 -19.22 -21.14
C SER A 348 -13.63 -18.96 -19.84
N VAL A 349 -14.85 -19.51 -19.67
CA VAL A 349 -15.59 -19.41 -18.40
C VAL A 349 -14.78 -20.06 -17.28
N GLY A 350 -14.23 -21.26 -17.51
CA GLY A 350 -13.39 -21.93 -16.52
C GLY A 350 -12.12 -21.16 -16.14
N VAL A 351 -11.50 -20.43 -17.07
CA VAL A 351 -10.37 -19.54 -16.75
C VAL A 351 -10.81 -18.39 -15.86
N ILE A 352 -11.90 -17.70 -16.24
CA ILE A 352 -12.40 -16.52 -15.53
C ILE A 352 -12.83 -16.89 -14.11
N ASP A 353 -13.59 -17.97 -13.94
CA ASP A 353 -14.06 -18.44 -12.62
C ASP A 353 -12.89 -18.72 -11.67
N ASN A 354 -11.82 -19.34 -12.19
CA ASN A 354 -10.64 -19.66 -11.39
C ASN A 354 -9.80 -18.42 -11.07
N LEU A 355 -9.70 -17.46 -11.99
CA LEU A 355 -9.09 -16.15 -11.71
C LEU A 355 -9.84 -15.40 -10.60
N GLU A 356 -11.17 -15.40 -10.64
CA GLU A 356 -12.02 -14.79 -9.60
C GLU A 356 -11.90 -15.52 -8.26
N ARG A 357 -11.84 -16.85 -8.29
CA ARG A 357 -11.61 -17.65 -7.08
C ARG A 357 -10.29 -17.30 -6.39
N MET A 358 -9.23 -17.08 -7.16
CA MET A 358 -7.95 -16.62 -6.62
C MET A 358 -8.05 -15.21 -6.03
N ALA A 359 -8.65 -14.26 -6.76
CA ALA A 359 -8.80 -12.88 -6.28
C ALA A 359 -9.60 -12.82 -4.96
N ASN A 360 -10.69 -13.58 -4.86
CA ASN A 360 -11.52 -13.64 -3.66
C ASN A 360 -10.82 -14.30 -2.47
N ALA A 361 -9.93 -15.28 -2.72
CA ALA A 361 -9.20 -15.95 -1.65
C ALA A 361 -8.22 -15.02 -0.92
N VAL A 362 -7.66 -14.02 -1.62
CA VAL A 362 -6.74 -13.04 -1.03
C VAL A 362 -7.50 -11.91 -0.32
N ALA A 363 -8.72 -11.59 -0.74
CA ALA A 363 -9.53 -10.56 -0.10
C ALA A 363 -10.09 -10.95 1.29
N VAL A 364 -10.07 -12.24 1.63
CA VAL A 364 -10.62 -12.79 2.89
C VAL A 364 -9.54 -13.08 3.93
N GLN A 365 -8.27 -13.02 3.54
CA GLN A 365 -7.11 -13.11 4.44
C GLN A 365 -6.70 -11.73 4.93
#